data_AF-A0A6C0F430-F1
#
_entry.id   AF-A0A6C0F430-F1
#
_cell.length_a   1.000
_cell.length_b   1.000
_cell.length_c   1.000
_cell.angle_alpha   90.00
_cell.angle_beta   90.00
_cell.angle_gamma   90.00
#
_symmetry.space_group_name_H-M   'P 1'
#
loop_
_entity.id
_entity.type
_entity.pdbx_description
1 polymer ?
#
loop_
_entity_poly.entity_id
_entity_poly.type
_entity_poly.pdbx_seq_one_letter_code
_entity_poly.pdbx_strand_id
1 'polypeptide(L)'
;MIKAPYIPTELLDIILQYDGRIKYKNGTFVNIIHKNDERYDIVKPLISKKIEIFKTITTTYDHSFYFQFGFNTIDHVGLCYDLGFNECGVFEICYYDTRNAGWEQIRTYI
;
A
#
# COMPACT_ATOMS: atom_id res chain seq x y z
N MET A 1 -17.04 8.23 19.53
CA MET A 1 -15.60 7.96 19.30
C MET A 1 -15.39 6.46 19.34
N ILE A 2 -15.00 5.85 18.21
CA ILE A 2 -14.59 4.45 18.19
C ILE A 2 -13.19 4.41 18.81
N LYS A 3 -13.04 3.73 19.96
CA LYS A 3 -11.71 3.46 20.53
C LYS A 3 -11.01 2.49 19.58
N ALA A 4 -9.81 2.85 19.13
CA ALA A 4 -8.96 1.90 18.42
C ALA A 4 -8.76 0.65 19.29
N PRO A 5 -8.82 -0.57 18.72
CA PRO A 5 -8.60 -1.79 19.48
C PRO A 5 -7.22 -1.78 20.13
N TYR A 6 -7.16 -2.09 21.42
CA TYR A 6 -5.91 -2.24 22.15
C TYR A 6 -5.22 -3.52 21.68
N ILE A 7 -4.05 -3.37 21.06
CA ILE A 7 -3.20 -4.50 20.68
C ILE A 7 -2.12 -4.62 21.78
N PRO A 8 -1.97 -5.78 22.43
CA PRO A 8 -0.91 -6.01 23.41
C PRO A 8 0.49 -5.80 22.81
N THR A 9 1.40 -5.23 23.61
CA THR A 9 2.76 -4.89 23.17
C THR A 9 3.53 -6.11 22.66
N GLU A 10 3.30 -7.28 23.26
CA GLU A 10 3.91 -8.55 22.88
C GLU A 10 3.48 -8.99 21.48
N LEU A 11 2.20 -8.80 21.15
CA LEU A 11 1.66 -9.10 19.82
C LEU A 11 2.21 -8.12 18.77
N LEU A 12 2.31 -6.84 19.12
CA LEU A 12 2.96 -5.82 18.29
C LEU A 12 4.43 -6.17 18.02
N ASP A 13 5.17 -6.61 19.04
CA ASP A 13 6.57 -7.01 18.89
C ASP A 13 6.72 -8.22 17.95
N ILE A 14 5.89 -9.26 18.09
CA ILE A 14 5.90 -10.43 17.19
C ILE A 14 5.68 -10.01 15.73
N ILE A 15 4.66 -9.17 15.47
CA ILE A 15 4.34 -8.70 14.11
C ILE A 15 5.48 -7.87 13.52
N LEU A 16 6.05 -6.95 14.32
CA LEU A 16 7.07 -6.02 13.87
C LEU A 16 8.45 -6.69 13.71
N GLN A 17 8.77 -7.68 14.54
CA GLN A 17 9.95 -8.53 14.36
C GLN A 17 9.85 -9.38 13.10
N TYR A 18 8.66 -9.91 12.79
CA TYR A 18 8.42 -10.66 11.55
C TYR A 18 8.62 -9.80 10.31
N ASP A 19 8.21 -8.52 10.35
CA ASP A 19 8.45 -7.56 9.26
C ASP A 19 9.95 -7.17 9.11
N GLY A 20 10.81 -7.60 10.05
CA GLY A 20 12.28 -7.53 9.96
C GLY A 20 12.88 -6.13 9.98
N ARG A 21 12.06 -5.09 10.19
CA ARG A 21 12.44 -3.68 10.07
C ARG A 21 12.45 -2.93 11.39
N ILE A 22 11.72 -3.42 12.39
CA ILE A 22 11.55 -2.79 13.70
C ILE A 22 11.82 -3.83 14.79
N LYS A 23 12.52 -3.44 15.85
CA LYS A 23 12.82 -4.28 17.01
C LYS A 23 12.36 -3.59 18.28
N TYR A 24 11.77 -4.33 19.21
CA TYR A 24 11.53 -3.83 20.56
C TYR A 24 12.82 -3.93 21.41
N LYS A 25 13.25 -2.81 22.00
CA LYS A 25 14.43 -2.74 22.87
C LYS A 25 14.18 -1.75 24.01
N ASN A 26 14.36 -2.21 25.26
CA ASN A 26 14.25 -1.39 26.47
C ASN A 26 12.94 -0.58 26.57
N GLY A 27 11.81 -1.18 26.23
CA GLY A 27 10.51 -0.50 26.33
C GLY A 27 10.12 0.31 25.08
N THR A 28 10.97 0.38 24.05
CA THR A 28 10.74 1.21 22.85
C THR A 28 10.96 0.43 21.57
N PHE A 29 10.15 0.70 20.55
CA PHE A 29 10.36 0.17 19.19
C PHE A 29 11.41 1.01 18.46
N VAL A 30 12.44 0.37 17.94
CA VAL A 30 13.53 1.01 17.20
C VAL A 30 13.61 0.43 15.79
N ASN A 31 13.82 1.30 14.79
CA ASN A 31 14.12 0.87 13.44
C ASN A 31 15.47 0.14 13.43
N ILE A 32 15.50 -1.04 12.82
CA ILE A 32 16.72 -1.84 12.64
C ILE A 32 17.57 -1.26 11.51
N ILE A 33 16.91 -0.68 10.50
CA ILE A 33 17.59 0.02 9.41
C ILE A 33 17.92 1.43 9.87
N HIS A 34 19.21 1.69 10.10
CA HIS A 34 19.68 3.02 10.45
C HIS A 34 19.45 3.99 9.29
N LYS A 35 19.19 5.28 9.58
CA LYS A 35 18.95 6.31 8.55
C LYS A 35 20.12 6.54 7.55
N ASN A 36 21.32 6.05 7.89
CA ASN A 36 22.53 6.12 7.05
C ASN A 36 22.85 4.77 6.37
N ASP A 37 22.00 3.76 6.55
CA ASP A 37 22.12 2.47 5.87
C ASP A 37 21.62 2.62 4.43
N GLU A 38 22.35 2.09 3.45
CA GLU A 38 21.99 2.20 2.02
C GLU A 38 20.60 1.63 1.71
N ARG A 39 20.13 0.65 2.49
CA ARG A 39 18.78 0.08 2.34
C ARG A 39 17.71 1.09 2.69
N TYR A 40 18.02 2.07 3.56
CA TYR A 40 17.11 3.15 3.90
C TYR A 40 16.74 3.96 2.64
N ASP A 41 17.74 4.26 1.80
CA ASP A 41 17.52 4.99 0.55
C ASP A 41 16.73 4.17 -0.48
N ILE A 42 16.86 2.84 -0.45
CA ILE A 42 16.06 1.93 -1.28
C ILE A 42 14.59 1.88 -0.81
N VAL A 43 14.33 1.80 0.50
CA VAL A 43 12.96 1.67 1.02
C VAL A 43 12.22 3.00 1.10
N LYS A 44 12.92 4.12 1.22
CA LYS A 44 12.33 5.46 1.31
C LYS A 44 11.34 5.76 0.17
N PRO A 45 11.68 5.60 -1.13
CA PRO A 45 10.72 5.82 -2.21
C PRO A 45 9.54 4.84 -2.16
N LEU A 46 9.75 3.59 -1.71
CA LEU A 46 8.67 2.60 -1.54
C LEU A 46 7.68 3.01 -0.44
N ILE A 47 8.18 3.51 0.70
CA ILE A 47 7.35 4.00 1.81
C ILE A 47 6.58 5.25 1.38
N SER A 48 7.24 6.20 0.72
CA SER A 48 6.59 7.41 0.19
C SER A 48 5.44 7.05 -0.76
N LYS A 49 5.64 6.10 -1.67
CA LYS A 49 4.58 5.59 -2.56
C LYS A 49 3.43 4.93 -1.80
N LYS A 50 3.71 4.12 -0.78
CA LYS A 50 2.65 3.50 0.06
C LYS A 50 1.82 4.54 0.80
N ILE A 51 2.45 5.60 1.32
CA ILE A 51 1.75 6.72 1.96
C ILE A 51 0.87 7.46 0.95
N GLU A 52 1.37 7.70 -0.26
CA GLU A 52 0.61 8.32 -1.33
C GLU A 52 -0.61 7.49 -1.72
N ILE A 53 -0.42 6.19 -1.97
CA ILE A 53 -1.52 5.24 -2.21
C ILE A 53 -2.54 5.33 -1.07
N PHE A 54 -2.10 5.26 0.19
CA PHE A 54 -3.00 5.34 1.35
C PHE A 54 -3.82 6.63 1.40
N LYS A 55 -3.27 7.77 0.96
CA LYS A 55 -4.00 9.05 0.86
C LYS A 55 -5.03 9.04 -0.27
N THR A 56 -4.80 8.27 -1.32
CA THR A 56 -5.69 8.19 -2.49
C THR A 56 -6.77 7.11 -2.37
N ILE A 57 -6.62 6.16 -1.43
CA ILE A 57 -7.64 5.15 -1.17
C ILE A 57 -8.91 5.86 -0.70
N THR A 58 -9.97 5.73 -1.49
CA THR A 58 -11.33 6.08 -1.09
C THR A 58 -12.01 4.79 -0.67
N THR A 59 -12.31 4.65 0.62
CA THR A 59 -13.16 3.55 1.13
C THR A 59 -14.59 4.05 1.18
N THR A 60 -15.54 3.32 0.61
CA THR A 60 -16.96 3.68 0.75
C THR A 60 -17.63 2.84 1.86
N TYR A 61 -18.89 3.17 2.16
CA TYR A 61 -19.66 2.56 3.26
C TYR A 61 -19.89 1.05 3.09
N ASP A 62 -19.76 0.51 1.88
CA ASP A 62 -20.03 -0.88 1.54
C ASP A 62 -18.76 -1.75 1.51
N HIS A 63 -17.66 -1.27 2.08
CA HIS A 63 -16.34 -1.91 2.04
C HIS A 63 -15.69 -1.97 0.64
N SER A 64 -16.22 -1.24 -0.35
CA SER A 64 -15.51 -1.01 -1.60
C SER A 64 -14.30 -0.09 -1.40
N PHE A 65 -13.28 -0.30 -2.24
CA PHE A 65 -12.16 0.61 -2.35
C PHE A 65 -11.69 0.73 -3.80
N TYR A 66 -11.16 1.90 -4.13
CA TYR A 66 -10.46 2.13 -5.40
C TYR A 66 -9.15 2.88 -5.13
N PHE A 67 -8.07 2.42 -5.74
CA PHE A 67 -6.86 3.23 -5.88
C PHE A 67 -6.09 2.86 -7.15
N GLN A 68 -5.33 3.81 -7.67
CA GLN A 68 -4.48 3.61 -8.84
C GLN A 68 -3.12 4.26 -8.65
N PHE A 69 -2.11 3.75 -9.35
CA PHE A 69 -0.78 4.34 -9.38
C PHE A 69 -0.10 4.11 -10.73
N GLY A 70 0.65 5.13 -11.16
CA GLY A 70 1.47 5.07 -12.36
C GLY A 70 2.85 4.44 -12.11
N PHE A 71 3.41 3.84 -13.14
CA PHE A 71 4.79 3.37 -13.15
C PHE A 71 5.74 4.52 -13.48
N ASN A 72 6.76 4.71 -12.65
CA ASN A 72 7.72 5.80 -12.85
C ASN A 72 8.62 5.58 -14.08
N THR A 73 8.76 4.34 -14.54
CA THR A 73 9.61 3.98 -15.67
C THR A 73 8.92 4.16 -17.01
N ILE A 74 7.59 4.25 -17.02
CA ILE A 74 6.79 4.32 -18.24
C ILE A 74 5.60 5.24 -17.95
N ASP A 75 5.69 6.47 -18.47
CA ASP A 75 4.63 7.46 -18.30
C ASP A 75 3.30 6.95 -18.89
N HIS A 76 2.19 7.37 -18.29
CA HIS A 76 0.82 6.98 -18.70
C HIS A 76 0.49 5.48 -18.60
N VAL A 77 1.30 4.69 -17.91
CA VAL A 77 1.07 3.27 -17.64
C VAL A 77 0.98 3.02 -16.14
N GLY A 78 0.11 2.12 -15.70
CA GLY A 78 0.01 1.79 -14.29
C GLY A 78 -0.94 0.66 -13.96
N LEU A 79 -1.28 0.57 -12.68
CA LEU A 79 -2.25 -0.38 -12.13
C LEU A 79 -3.34 0.36 -11.37
N CYS A 80 -4.57 -0.14 -11.46
CA CYS A 80 -5.62 0.14 -10.50
C CYS A 80 -6.08 -1.14 -9.80
N TYR A 81 -6.49 -0.95 -8.56
CA TYR A 81 -7.05 -1.95 -7.68
C TYR A 81 -8.44 -1.45 -7.31
N ASP A 82 -9.44 -2.23 -7.69
CA ASP A 82 -10.85 -1.90 -7.57
C ASP A 82 -11.53 -3.07 -6.84
N LEU A 83 -12.08 -2.81 -5.66
CA LEU A 83 -13.05 -3.70 -5.04
C LEU A 83 -14.38 -2.96 -5.03
N GLY A 84 -15.37 -3.43 -5.79
CA GLY A 84 -16.73 -2.90 -5.67
C GLY A 84 -17.04 -1.59 -6.40
N PHE A 85 -16.07 -0.93 -7.05
CA PHE A 85 -16.29 0.34 -7.76
C PHE A 85 -16.89 0.10 -9.16
N ASN A 86 -16.34 -0.83 -9.95
CA ASN A 86 -16.94 -1.25 -11.21
C ASN A 86 -18.09 -2.24 -11.04
N GLU A 87 -17.94 -3.23 -10.17
CA GLU A 87 -18.93 -4.27 -9.90
C GLU A 87 -18.95 -4.63 -8.42
N CYS A 88 -20.15 -4.59 -7.81
CA CYS A 88 -20.33 -4.79 -6.38
C CYS A 88 -19.78 -6.15 -5.91
N GLY A 89 -18.85 -6.11 -4.94
CA GLY A 89 -18.27 -7.31 -4.34
C GLY A 89 -17.20 -8.01 -5.19
N VAL A 90 -16.81 -7.46 -6.35
CA VAL A 90 -15.77 -8.03 -7.21
C VAL A 90 -14.46 -7.29 -6.99
N PHE A 91 -13.38 -8.06 -6.81
CA PHE A 91 -12.03 -7.51 -6.75
C PHE A 91 -11.37 -7.61 -8.14
N GLU A 92 -11.07 -6.47 -8.73
CA GLU A 92 -10.40 -6.30 -10.00
C GLU A 92 -9.00 -5.70 -9.79
N ILE A 93 -8.02 -6.31 -10.44
CA ILE A 93 -6.71 -5.69 -10.69
C ILE A 93 -6.64 -5.39 -12.18
N CYS A 94 -6.46 -4.11 -12.54
CA CYS A 94 -6.45 -3.66 -13.92
C CYS A 94 -5.15 -2.93 -14.24
N TYR A 95 -4.42 -3.45 -15.22
CA TYR A 95 -3.36 -2.72 -15.90
C TYR A 95 -4.00 -1.75 -16.87
N TYR A 96 -3.55 -0.49 -16.82
CA TYR A 96 -3.97 0.53 -17.77
C TYR A 96 -2.76 1.06 -18.53
N ASP A 97 -2.98 1.32 -19.81
CA ASP A 97 -2.05 2.02 -20.68
C ASP A 97 -2.83 3.09 -21.45
N THR A 98 -2.53 4.35 -21.15
CA THR A 98 -3.20 5.49 -21.78
C THR A 98 -2.33 6.16 -22.84
N ARG A 99 -1.28 5.48 -23.31
CA ARG A 99 -0.42 5.98 -24.39
C ARG A 99 -1.16 5.87 -25.73
N ASN A 100 -0.69 6.63 -26.73
CA ASN A 100 -1.18 6.56 -28.11
C ASN A 100 -2.68 6.85 -28.31
N ALA A 101 -3.24 7.81 -27.57
CA ALA A 101 -4.64 8.26 -27.68
C ALA A 101 -5.70 7.17 -27.42
N GLY A 102 -5.30 6.02 -26.90
CA GLY A 102 -6.18 4.92 -26.52
C GLY A 102 -6.22 4.70 -25.00
N TRP A 103 -7.19 3.92 -24.56
CA TRP A 103 -7.23 3.32 -23.23
C TRP A 103 -7.19 1.80 -23.41
N GLU A 104 -6.01 1.22 -23.25
CA GLU A 104 -5.85 -0.24 -23.21
C GLU A 104 -5.91 -0.71 -21.76
N GLN A 105 -6.70 -1.75 -21.51
CA GLN A 105 -6.89 -2.31 -20.19
C GLN A 105 -6.75 -3.84 -20.21
N ILE A 106 -5.96 -4.38 -19.30
CA ILE A 106 -5.89 -5.82 -19.04
C ILE A 106 -6.38 -6.04 -17.61
N ARG A 107 -7.48 -6.78 -17.49
CA ARG A 107 -8.23 -6.94 -16.23
C ARG A 107 -8.11 -8.37 -15.72
N THR A 108 -7.82 -8.52 -14.43
CA THR A 108 -7.87 -9.79 -13.71
C THR A 108 -8.88 -9.65 -12.58
N TYR A 109 -9.84 -10.56 -12.51
CA TYR A 109 -10.83 -10.64 -11.44
C TYR A 109 -10.45 -11.76 -10.48
N ILE A 110 -10.57 -11.51 -9.18
CA ILE A 110 -10.23 -12.44 -8.08
C ILE A 110 -11.48 -12.77 -7.28
#